data_AF-A0A1E7LL12-F1
#
_entry.id   AF-A0A1E7LL12-F1
#
_cell.length_a   1.000
_cell.length_b   1.000
_cell.length_c   1.000
_cell.angle_alpha   90.00
_cell.angle_beta   90.00
_cell.angle_gamma   90.00
#
_symmetry.space_group_name_H-M   'P 1'
#
loop_
_entity.id
_entity.type
_entity.pdbx_description
1 polymer ?
#
loop_
_entity_poly.entity_id
_entity_poly.type
_entity_poly.pdbx_seq_one_letter_code
_entity_poly.pdbx_strand_id
1 'polypeptide(L)'
;ADSGSAPGAAGPGPAAPEAASALSPAGVRAALGARLPAYLVPNSVVVLDALPLTPNGKLDRRALPAPDRRPDLGGGYVAPRTDAEELVAEVWAEVLGLDRVGALDDFFDLGGHSLLATRVLARIRAAADLVVPLRTLFVHRTAEAFALAVEELLLAEIEALTDEDAGRLLAAESAPQRNGTTTA
;
A
#
# COMPACT_ATOMS: atom_id res chain seq x y z
N ALA A 1 -5.14 34.10 69.46
CA ALA A 1 -4.48 33.03 68.70
C ALA A 1 -5.36 31.80 68.87
N ASP A 2 -5.90 31.17 67.85
CA ASP A 2 -5.58 31.20 66.43
C ASP A 2 -6.84 30.84 65.64
N SER A 3 -6.91 31.40 64.45
CA SER A 3 -7.88 31.27 63.38
C SER A 3 -8.08 29.84 62.84
N GLY A 4 -9.22 29.59 62.18
CA GLY A 4 -9.28 28.49 61.20
C GLY A 4 -10.66 27.91 60.89
N SER A 5 -11.52 28.68 60.23
CA SER A 5 -12.70 28.17 59.54
C SER A 5 -12.27 27.61 58.17
N ALA A 6 -12.64 26.37 57.83
CA ALA A 6 -12.66 25.87 56.45
C ALA A 6 -13.68 24.72 56.27
N PRO A 7 -14.36 24.63 55.11
CA PRO A 7 -15.55 23.80 54.92
C PRO A 7 -15.23 22.43 54.31
N GLY A 8 -16.22 21.54 54.35
CA GLY A 8 -16.16 20.14 53.93
C GLY A 8 -15.70 19.93 52.48
N ALA A 9 -14.90 18.89 52.30
CA ALA A 9 -14.57 18.32 51.01
C ALA A 9 -15.32 17.00 50.84
N ALA A 10 -16.03 16.93 49.72
CA ALA A 10 -16.88 15.85 49.28
C ALA A 10 -16.13 14.51 49.17
N GLY A 11 -16.87 13.42 49.40
CA GLY A 11 -16.39 12.06 49.23
C GLY A 11 -15.92 11.77 47.79
N PRO A 12 -15.20 10.66 47.58
CA PRO A 12 -14.77 10.24 46.26
C PRO A 12 -16.01 9.99 45.40
N GLY A 13 -16.24 10.89 44.43
CA GLY A 13 -17.23 10.68 43.38
C GLY A 13 -16.92 9.38 42.64
N PRO A 14 -17.94 8.72 42.09
CA PRO A 14 -17.75 7.45 41.39
C PRO A 14 -16.74 7.67 40.27
N ALA A 15 -15.72 6.81 40.26
CA ALA A 15 -14.77 6.70 39.17
C ALA A 15 -15.55 6.65 37.85
N ALA A 16 -15.33 7.66 37.02
CA ALA A 16 -15.81 7.67 35.65
C ALA A 16 -15.34 6.36 34.97
N PRO A 17 -16.17 5.75 34.11
CA PRO A 17 -15.81 4.50 33.47
C PRO A 17 -14.54 4.70 32.65
N GLU A 18 -13.56 3.88 32.99
CA GLU A 18 -12.26 3.74 32.36
C GLU A 18 -12.46 3.34 30.89
N ALA A 19 -11.81 4.09 30.00
CA ALA A 19 -11.59 3.80 28.59
C ALA A 19 -12.85 3.55 27.72
N ALA A 20 -13.39 4.64 27.16
CA ALA A 20 -13.78 4.57 25.76
C ALA A 20 -12.54 4.15 24.98
N SER A 21 -12.43 2.86 24.63
CA SER A 21 -11.38 2.36 23.74
C SER A 21 -11.39 3.25 22.50
N ALA A 22 -10.36 4.08 22.33
CA ALA A 22 -10.23 4.94 21.16
C ALA A 22 -10.39 4.05 19.92
N LEU A 23 -11.45 4.27 19.16
CA LEU A 23 -11.71 3.49 17.94
C LEU A 23 -10.53 3.74 16.99
N SER A 24 -9.66 2.76 16.82
CA SER A 24 -8.56 2.88 15.87
C SER A 24 -9.01 2.38 14.49
N PRO A 25 -8.76 3.15 13.41
CA PRO A 25 -9.02 2.69 12.03
C PRO A 25 -8.42 1.31 11.75
N ALA A 26 -7.17 1.08 12.18
CA ALA A 26 -6.48 -0.20 12.05
C ALA A 26 -7.19 -1.33 12.81
N GLY A 27 -7.66 -1.09 14.03
CA GLY A 27 -8.39 -2.07 14.84
C GLY A 27 -9.72 -2.47 14.20
N VAL A 28 -10.45 -1.50 13.63
CA VAL A 28 -11.69 -1.78 12.87
C VAL A 28 -11.40 -2.65 11.65
N ARG A 29 -10.37 -2.30 10.86
CA ARG A 29 -9.99 -3.08 9.68
C ARG A 29 -9.57 -4.50 10.03
N ALA A 30 -8.77 -4.68 11.09
CA ALA A 30 -8.36 -6.00 11.58
C ALA A 30 -9.58 -6.85 11.99
N ALA A 31 -10.52 -6.26 12.72
CA ALA A 31 -11.76 -6.94 13.13
C ALA A 31 -12.64 -7.34 11.93
N LEU A 32 -12.72 -6.48 10.90
CA LEU A 32 -13.43 -6.79 9.65
C LEU A 32 -12.72 -7.90 8.86
N GLY A 33 -11.40 -7.88 8.75
CA GLY A 33 -10.63 -8.90 8.03
C GLY A 33 -10.73 -10.30 8.65
N ALA A 34 -10.97 -10.40 9.96
CA ALA A 34 -11.22 -11.67 10.63
C ALA A 34 -12.62 -12.27 10.33
N ARG A 35 -13.55 -11.47 9.78
CA ARG A 35 -14.97 -11.83 9.65
C ARG A 35 -15.50 -11.75 8.22
N LEU A 36 -14.84 -11.01 7.36
CA LEU A 36 -15.26 -10.73 5.99
C LEU A 36 -14.21 -11.25 5.00
N PRO A 37 -14.64 -11.71 3.81
CA PRO A 37 -13.73 -11.85 2.67
C PRO A 37 -12.95 -10.56 2.42
N ALA A 38 -11.70 -10.67 2.00
CA ALA A 38 -10.79 -9.53 1.83
C ALA A 38 -11.38 -8.39 0.96
N TYR A 39 -12.15 -8.72 -0.07
CA TYR A 39 -12.77 -7.74 -0.97
C TYR A 39 -13.93 -6.94 -0.35
N LEU A 40 -14.41 -7.31 0.85
CA LEU A 40 -15.40 -6.54 1.63
C LEU A 40 -14.77 -5.70 2.74
N VAL A 41 -13.46 -5.83 2.98
CA VAL A 41 -12.75 -5.03 3.96
C VAL A 41 -12.46 -3.66 3.33
N PRO A 42 -12.92 -2.54 3.93
CA PRO A 42 -12.63 -1.21 3.39
C PRO A 42 -11.14 -0.88 3.42
N ASN A 43 -10.64 -0.24 2.36
CA ASN A 43 -9.25 0.23 2.28
C ASN A 43 -8.99 1.43 3.21
N SER A 44 -10.03 2.17 3.60
CA SER A 44 -9.93 3.33 4.48
C SER A 44 -11.06 3.36 5.51
N VAL A 45 -10.74 3.72 6.75
CA VAL A 45 -11.71 3.96 7.82
C VAL A 45 -11.44 5.34 8.40
N VAL A 46 -12.44 6.21 8.37
CA VAL A 46 -12.36 7.58 8.91
C VAL A 46 -13.23 7.65 10.16
N VAL A 47 -12.63 8.03 11.29
CA VAL A 47 -13.34 8.24 12.55
C VAL A 47 -13.90 9.65 12.55
N LEU A 48 -15.19 9.78 12.84
CA LEU A 48 -15.90 11.05 12.94
C LEU A 48 -16.53 11.15 14.32
N ASP A 49 -16.47 12.33 14.93
CA ASP A 49 -17.17 12.58 16.21
C ASP A 49 -18.69 12.50 16.04
N ALA A 50 -19.18 12.92 14.88
CA ALA A 50 -20.59 12.83 14.51
C ALA A 50 -20.77 12.63 13.00
N LEU A 51 -21.81 11.91 12.60
CA LEU A 51 -22.19 11.79 11.20
C LEU A 51 -22.82 13.10 10.71
N PRO A 52 -22.42 13.63 9.54
CA PRO A 52 -23.04 14.81 8.98
C PRO A 52 -24.48 14.48 8.54
N LEU A 53 -25.45 15.26 9.00
CA LEU A 53 -26.85 15.07 8.68
C LEU A 53 -27.39 16.26 7.88
N THR A 54 -28.28 15.96 6.94
CA THR A 54 -29.16 16.95 6.28
C THR A 54 -30.13 17.57 7.30
N PRO A 55 -30.79 18.71 6.99
CA PRO A 55 -31.81 19.29 7.86
C PRO A 55 -32.97 18.34 8.21
N ASN A 56 -33.22 17.33 7.38
CA ASN A 56 -34.24 16.30 7.60
C ASN A 56 -33.72 15.09 8.42
N GLY A 57 -32.53 15.18 9.01
CA GLY A 57 -31.94 14.13 9.85
C GLY A 57 -31.37 12.92 9.10
N LYS A 58 -31.32 12.95 7.76
CA LYS A 58 -30.68 11.88 6.95
C LYS A 58 -29.19 12.14 6.80
N LEU A 59 -28.38 11.08 6.65
CA LEU A 59 -26.94 11.20 6.34
C LEU A 59 -26.70 12.06 5.09
N ASP A 60 -25.93 13.13 5.25
CA ASP A 60 -25.40 13.92 4.15
C ASP A 60 -24.07 13.33 3.66
N ARG A 61 -24.16 12.47 2.64
CA ARG A 61 -22.97 11.82 2.06
C ARG A 61 -22.00 12.80 1.39
N ARG A 62 -22.46 13.99 0.99
CA ARG A 62 -21.60 14.99 0.32
C ARG A 62 -20.73 15.74 1.32
N ALA A 63 -21.18 15.79 2.58
CA ALA A 63 -20.47 16.40 3.69
C ALA A 63 -19.52 15.42 4.42
N LEU A 64 -19.45 14.15 3.99
CA LEU A 64 -18.45 13.23 4.51
C LEU A 64 -17.05 13.66 4.04
N PRO A 65 -16.07 13.74 4.95
CA PRO A 65 -14.70 14.03 4.55
C PRO A 65 -14.17 12.92 3.65
N ALA A 66 -13.34 13.31 2.68
CA ALA A 66 -12.60 12.34 1.89
C ALA A 66 -11.61 11.60 2.81
N PRO A 67 -11.45 10.27 2.66
CA PRO A 67 -10.36 9.56 3.31
C PRO A 67 -9.02 10.11 2.85
N ASP A 68 -8.04 10.14 3.74
CA ASP A 68 -6.66 10.47 3.36
C ASP A 68 -6.18 9.50 2.27
N ARG A 69 -5.47 10.02 1.26
CA ARG A 69 -4.92 9.19 0.18
C ARG A 69 -3.95 8.14 0.70
N ARG A 70 -3.26 8.43 1.80
CA ARG A 70 -2.48 7.46 2.56
C ARG A 70 -3.24 7.17 3.84
N PRO A 71 -3.94 6.01 3.94
CA PRO A 71 -4.55 5.63 5.20
C PRO A 71 -3.47 5.54 6.29
N ASP A 72 -3.78 6.01 7.50
CA ASP A 72 -2.94 5.79 8.67
C ASP A 72 -3.06 4.30 9.06
N LEU A 73 -2.17 3.49 8.49
CA LEU A 73 -2.10 2.05 8.73
C LEU A 73 -1.41 1.70 10.06
N GLY A 74 -0.94 2.71 10.83
CA GLY A 74 -0.20 2.49 12.08
C GLY A 74 1.19 1.86 11.91
N GLY A 75 1.56 1.46 10.69
CA GLY A 75 2.90 1.06 10.30
C GLY A 75 3.76 2.28 9.95
N GLY A 76 4.86 2.47 10.67
CA GLY A 76 5.83 3.50 10.33
C GLY A 76 6.36 3.31 8.90
N TYR A 77 6.76 4.41 8.26
CA TYR A 77 7.41 4.34 6.95
C TYR A 77 8.74 3.59 7.06
N VAL A 78 8.88 2.52 6.28
CA VAL A 78 10.13 1.79 6.08
C VAL A 78 10.58 2.03 4.65
N ALA A 79 11.77 2.60 4.47
CA ALA A 79 12.31 2.84 3.14
C ALA A 79 12.63 1.51 2.43
N PRO A 80 12.46 1.43 1.09
CA PRO A 80 13.05 0.37 0.28
C PRO A 80 14.54 0.19 0.56
N ARG A 81 15.01 -1.07 0.55
CA ARG A 81 16.38 -1.47 0.93
C ARG A 81 17.15 -2.16 -0.18
N THR A 82 16.46 -2.59 -1.23
CA THR A 82 17.04 -3.27 -2.39
C THR A 82 16.58 -2.58 -3.68
N ASP A 83 17.35 -2.74 -4.76
CA ASP A 83 17.02 -2.18 -6.07
C ASP A 83 15.64 -2.67 -6.57
N ALA A 84 15.28 -3.92 -6.28
CA ALA A 84 13.96 -4.45 -6.61
C ALA A 84 12.84 -3.82 -5.76
N GLU A 85 13.07 -3.63 -4.46
CA GLU A 85 12.13 -2.89 -3.60
C GLU A 85 11.95 -1.45 -4.09
N GLU A 86 13.03 -0.78 -4.51
CA GLU A 86 13.00 0.58 -5.05
C GLU A 86 12.20 0.66 -6.35
N LEU A 87 12.48 -0.23 -7.31
CA LEU A 87 11.74 -0.32 -8.57
C LEU A 87 10.25 -0.55 -8.32
N VAL A 88 9.90 -1.49 -7.46
CA VAL A 88 8.50 -1.80 -7.12
C VAL A 88 7.83 -0.60 -6.46
N ALA A 89 8.49 0.02 -5.47
CA ALA A 89 7.95 1.17 -4.76
C ALA A 89 7.73 2.37 -5.69
N GLU A 90 8.65 2.64 -6.61
CA GLU A 90 8.52 3.69 -7.63
C GLU A 90 7.33 3.43 -8.56
N VAL A 91 7.25 2.23 -9.14
CA VAL A 91 6.13 1.84 -10.01
C VAL A 91 4.79 1.94 -9.28
N TRP A 92 4.74 1.54 -8.01
CA TRP A 92 3.52 1.64 -7.21
C TRP A 92 3.16 3.09 -6.93
N ALA A 93 4.12 3.93 -6.54
CA ALA A 93 3.90 5.35 -6.29
C ALA A 93 3.32 6.05 -7.52
N GLU A 94 3.89 5.80 -8.70
CA GLU A 94 3.36 6.33 -9.97
C GLU A 94 1.92 5.89 -10.27
N VAL A 95 1.65 4.58 -10.13
CA VAL A 95 0.34 4.02 -10.51
C VAL A 95 -0.75 4.43 -9.51
N LEU A 96 -0.40 4.53 -8.23
CA LEU A 96 -1.32 4.93 -7.15
C LEU A 96 -1.44 6.45 -7.02
N GLY A 97 -0.53 7.22 -7.62
CA GLY A 97 -0.48 8.69 -7.51
C GLY A 97 -0.10 9.16 -6.10
N LEU A 98 0.88 8.48 -5.49
CA LEU A 98 1.42 8.76 -4.17
C LEU A 98 2.83 9.36 -4.30
N ASP A 99 3.22 10.19 -3.33
CA ASP A 99 4.56 10.79 -3.32
C ASP A 99 5.67 9.75 -3.06
N ARG A 100 5.36 8.72 -2.27
CA ARG A 100 6.27 7.61 -1.94
C ARG A 100 5.51 6.38 -1.45
N VAL A 101 6.14 5.22 -1.60
CA VAL A 101 5.69 3.92 -1.08
C VAL A 101 6.84 3.33 -0.24
N GLY A 102 6.52 2.83 0.95
CA GLY A 102 7.47 2.11 1.80
C GLY A 102 7.51 0.62 1.50
N ALA A 103 8.59 -0.05 1.90
CA ALA A 103 8.80 -1.49 1.68
C ALA A 103 7.67 -2.35 2.27
N LEU A 104 7.13 -1.95 3.43
CA LEU A 104 6.08 -2.68 4.13
C LEU A 104 4.66 -2.18 3.81
N ASP A 105 4.51 -1.19 2.91
CA ASP A 105 3.19 -0.71 2.53
C ASP A 105 2.49 -1.77 1.66
N ASP A 106 1.23 -2.07 1.97
CA ASP A 106 0.39 -3.02 1.24
C ASP A 106 -0.32 -2.33 0.07
N PHE A 107 -0.22 -2.89 -1.14
CA PHE A 107 -0.77 -2.29 -2.37
C PHE A 107 -2.26 -1.98 -2.26
N PHE A 108 -3.03 -2.90 -1.69
CA PHE A 108 -4.48 -2.78 -1.62
C PHE A 108 -4.89 -1.84 -0.49
N ASP A 109 -4.12 -1.81 0.60
CA ASP A 109 -4.32 -0.84 1.67
C ASP A 109 -4.03 0.58 1.20
N LEU A 110 -3.09 0.76 0.27
CA LEU A 110 -2.81 2.04 -0.41
C LEU A 110 -3.88 2.43 -1.46
N GLY A 111 -4.98 1.69 -1.57
CA GLY A 111 -6.05 1.96 -2.53
C GLY A 111 -5.88 1.25 -3.88
N GLY A 112 -4.91 0.36 -3.99
CA GLY A 112 -4.73 -0.51 -5.15
C GLY A 112 -5.91 -1.44 -5.38
N HIS A 113 -6.17 -1.75 -6.65
CA HIS A 113 -7.18 -2.72 -7.08
C HIS A 113 -6.73 -3.40 -8.38
N SER A 114 -7.48 -4.39 -8.86
CA SER A 114 -7.09 -5.24 -10.01
C SER A 114 -6.66 -4.47 -11.25
N LEU A 115 -7.36 -3.41 -11.64
CA LEU A 115 -6.97 -2.59 -12.79
C LEU A 115 -5.64 -1.83 -12.57
N LEU A 116 -5.40 -1.32 -11.36
CA LEU A 116 -4.12 -0.69 -11.03
C LEU A 116 -3.01 -1.74 -10.95
N ALA A 117 -3.29 -2.92 -10.40
CA ALA A 117 -2.37 -4.04 -10.39
C ALA A 117 -1.96 -4.41 -11.82
N THR A 118 -2.89 -4.54 -12.77
CA THR A 118 -2.55 -4.78 -14.18
C THR A 118 -1.63 -3.70 -14.76
N ARG A 119 -1.79 -2.42 -14.38
CA ARG A 119 -0.89 -1.33 -14.81
C ARG A 119 0.50 -1.44 -14.19
N VAL A 120 0.59 -1.86 -12.93
CA VAL A 120 1.87 -2.17 -12.26
C VAL A 120 2.60 -3.28 -13.03
N LEU A 121 1.92 -4.39 -13.32
CA LEU A 121 2.53 -5.52 -14.02
C LEU A 121 3.00 -5.14 -15.43
N ALA A 122 2.23 -4.32 -16.15
CA ALA A 122 2.63 -3.83 -17.46
C ALA A 122 3.90 -2.96 -17.40
N ARG A 123 4.06 -2.14 -16.35
CA ARG A 123 5.27 -1.34 -16.11
C ARG A 123 6.46 -2.21 -15.73
N ILE A 124 6.27 -3.19 -14.86
CA ILE A 124 7.33 -4.13 -14.48
C ILE A 124 7.81 -4.91 -15.70
N ARG A 125 6.88 -5.38 -16.54
CA ARG A 125 7.24 -6.02 -17.80
C ARG A 125 8.05 -5.09 -18.70
N ALA A 126 7.71 -3.81 -18.78
CA ALA A 126 8.47 -2.86 -19.59
C ALA A 126 9.86 -2.56 -19.00
N ALA A 127 10.02 -2.58 -17.68
CA ALA A 127 11.27 -2.25 -16.99
C ALA A 127 12.24 -3.44 -16.87
N ALA A 128 11.72 -4.66 -16.70
CA ALA A 128 12.50 -5.85 -16.38
C ALA A 128 12.36 -6.99 -17.41
N ASP A 129 11.64 -6.74 -18.52
CA ASP A 129 11.24 -7.75 -19.53
C ASP A 129 10.60 -9.02 -18.94
N LEU A 130 10.01 -8.89 -17.75
CA LEU A 130 9.48 -10.02 -16.98
C LEU A 130 7.95 -10.03 -16.99
N VAL A 131 7.36 -11.18 -17.32
CA VAL A 131 5.90 -11.38 -17.23
C VAL A 131 5.54 -11.91 -15.85
N VAL A 132 5.04 -11.02 -14.99
CA VAL A 132 4.61 -11.37 -13.64
C VAL A 132 3.11 -11.73 -13.63
N PRO A 133 2.70 -12.92 -13.15
CA PRO A 133 1.30 -13.28 -13.02
C PRO A 133 0.55 -12.34 -12.07
N LEU A 134 -0.69 -11.95 -12.41
CA LEU A 134 -1.49 -11.08 -11.54
C LEU A 134 -1.70 -11.65 -10.13
N ARG A 135 -1.81 -12.98 -10.03
CA ARG A 135 -1.93 -13.68 -8.74
C ARG A 135 -0.77 -13.36 -7.80
N THR A 136 0.43 -13.12 -8.31
CA THR A 136 1.62 -12.82 -7.51
C THR A 136 1.39 -11.61 -6.62
N LEU A 137 0.84 -10.51 -7.16
CA LEU A 137 0.57 -9.29 -6.38
C LEU A 137 -0.52 -9.52 -5.30
N PHE A 138 -1.53 -10.36 -5.59
CA PHE A 138 -2.56 -10.69 -4.60
C PHE A 138 -2.05 -11.55 -3.44
N VAL A 139 -0.99 -12.33 -3.65
CA VAL A 139 -0.36 -13.16 -2.62
C VAL A 139 0.69 -12.35 -1.86
N HIS A 140 1.53 -11.62 -2.58
CA HIS A 140 2.63 -10.82 -2.06
C HIS A 140 2.22 -9.35 -2.07
N ARG A 141 1.47 -8.94 -1.05
CA ARG A 141 0.73 -7.67 -1.07
C ARG A 141 1.58 -6.45 -0.68
N THR A 142 2.69 -6.64 0.01
CA THR A 142 3.63 -5.57 0.39
C THR A 142 4.70 -5.37 -0.69
N ALA A 143 5.24 -4.17 -0.82
CA ALA A 143 6.29 -3.88 -1.80
C ALA A 143 7.52 -4.81 -1.64
N GLU A 144 7.97 -5.07 -0.41
CA GLU A 144 9.04 -6.04 -0.08
C GLU A 144 8.73 -7.44 -0.60
N ALA A 145 7.65 -8.06 -0.13
CA ALA A 145 7.27 -9.41 -0.54
C ALA A 145 7.05 -9.53 -2.06
N PHE A 146 6.52 -8.48 -2.70
CA PHE A 146 6.29 -8.48 -4.15
C PHE A 146 7.60 -8.36 -4.93
N ALA A 147 8.53 -7.51 -4.49
CA ALA A 147 9.87 -7.40 -5.06
C ALA A 147 10.61 -8.73 -5.00
N LEU A 148 10.59 -9.41 -3.85
CA LEU A 148 11.18 -10.75 -3.71
C LEU A 148 10.57 -11.75 -4.69
N ALA A 149 9.25 -11.77 -4.84
CA ALA A 149 8.59 -12.67 -5.78
C ALA A 149 8.91 -12.34 -7.25
N VAL A 150 9.15 -11.07 -7.58
CA VAL A 150 9.62 -10.63 -8.90
C VAL A 150 11.05 -11.11 -9.15
N GLU A 151 11.94 -10.99 -8.17
CA GLU A 151 13.32 -11.50 -8.26
C GLU A 151 13.36 -13.02 -8.42
N GLU A 152 12.56 -13.77 -7.66
CA GLU A 152 12.45 -15.23 -7.79
C GLU A 152 12.00 -15.65 -9.20
N LEU A 153 11.04 -14.93 -9.79
CA LEU A 153 10.59 -15.18 -11.16
C LEU A 153 11.68 -14.84 -12.19
N LEU A 154 12.42 -13.75 -11.97
CA LEU A 154 13.53 -13.36 -12.84
C LEU A 154 14.64 -14.42 -12.82
N LEU A 155 15.01 -14.90 -11.64
CA LEU A 155 16.00 -15.98 -11.49
C LEU A 155 15.55 -17.26 -12.18
N ALA A 156 14.28 -17.64 -12.04
CA ALA A 156 13.72 -18.80 -12.73
C ALA A 156 13.75 -18.65 -14.26
N GLU A 157 13.51 -17.45 -14.79
CA GLU A 157 13.62 -17.17 -16.23
C GLU A 157 15.07 -17.30 -16.71
N ILE A 158 16.03 -16.80 -15.92
CA ILE A 158 17.46 -16.91 -16.23
C ILE A 158 17.92 -18.37 -16.21
N GLU A 159 17.50 -19.17 -15.23
CA GLU A 159 17.82 -20.59 -15.16
C GLU A 159 17.18 -21.40 -16.31
N ALA A 160 16.04 -20.94 -16.83
CA ALA A 160 15.37 -21.55 -17.96
C ALA A 160 15.98 -21.17 -19.32
N LEU A 161 16.81 -20.12 -19.39
CA LEU A 161 17.55 -19.78 -20.61
C LEU A 161 18.55 -20.90 -20.91
N THR A 162 18.33 -21.58 -22.04
CA THR A 162 19.27 -22.59 -22.51
C THR A 162 20.56 -21.94 -23.00
N ASP A 163 21.66 -22.70 -23.04
CA ASP A 163 22.93 -22.24 -23.62
C ASP A 163 22.77 -21.76 -25.08
N GLU A 164 21.78 -22.32 -25.80
CA GLU A 164 21.43 -21.91 -27.17
C GLU A 164 20.70 -20.54 -27.21
N ASP A 165 19.87 -20.25 -26.21
CA ASP A 165 19.21 -18.94 -26.05
C ASP A 165 20.22 -17.86 -25.64
N ALA A 166 21.11 -18.17 -24.70
CA ALA A 166 22.20 -17.30 -24.29
C ALA A 166 23.15 -16.98 -25.46
N GLY A 167 23.50 -18.00 -26.26
CA GLY A 167 24.31 -17.84 -27.46
C GLY A 167 23.65 -16.96 -28.53
N ARG A 168 22.33 -17.06 -28.72
CA ARG A 168 21.58 -16.21 -29.65
C ARG A 168 21.48 -14.75 -29.18
N LEU A 169 21.29 -14.52 -27.89
CA LEU A 169 21.21 -13.16 -27.32
C LEU A 169 22.56 -12.44 -27.43
N LEU A 170 23.67 -13.11 -27.06
CA LEU A 170 25.02 -12.54 -27.20
C LEU A 170 25.41 -12.28 -28.67
N ALA A 171 24.97 -13.14 -29.59
CA ALA A 171 25.19 -12.96 -31.02
C ALA A 171 24.36 -11.80 -31.62
N ALA A 172 23.13 -11.59 -31.12
CA ALA A 172 22.27 -10.49 -31.55
C ALA A 172 22.81 -9.12 -31.11
N GLU A 173 23.42 -9.03 -29.92
CA GLU A 173 24.05 -7.82 -29.41
C GLU A 173 25.37 -7.48 -30.14
N SER A 174 26.05 -8.49 -30.68
CA SER A 174 27.34 -8.34 -31.39
C SER A 174 27.20 -7.98 -32.89
N ALA A 175 25.98 -7.86 -33.42
CA ALA A 175 25.76 -7.53 -34.82
C ALA A 175 26.09 -6.04 -35.10
N PRO A 176 27.00 -5.70 -36.03
CA PRO A 176 27.43 -4.32 -36.23
C PRO A 176 26.30 -3.48 -36.84
N GLN A 177 25.96 -2.36 -36.17
CA GLN A 177 25.08 -1.31 -36.67
C GLN A 177 25.56 -0.87 -38.06
N ARG A 178 24.88 -1.30 -39.12
CA ARG A 178 25.15 -0.88 -40.49
C ARG A 178 24.67 0.56 -40.67
N ASN A 179 25.50 1.52 -40.25
CA ASN A 179 25.31 2.92 -40.56
C ASN A 179 25.60 3.14 -42.05
N GLY A 180 24.57 2.93 -42.88
CA GLY A 180 24.59 3.24 -44.30
C GLY A 180 24.50 4.75 -44.51
N THR A 181 25.66 5.39 -44.63
CA THR A 181 25.82 6.69 -45.29
C THR A 181 25.24 6.59 -46.70
N THR A 182 24.26 7.42 -47.05
CA THR A 182 23.97 7.75 -48.45
C THR A 182 23.76 9.25 -48.55
N THR A 183 24.86 9.91 -48.92
CA THR A 183 24.90 11.21 -49.56
C THR A 183 24.54 11.04 -51.04
N ALA A 184 23.56 11.78 -51.52
CA ALA A 184 23.57 12.56 -52.76
C ALA A 184 22.20 13.24 -52.95
#